data_AF-B4GY36-F1
#
_entry.id   AF-B4GY36-F1
#
_cell.length_a   1.000
_cell.length_b   1.000
_cell.length_c   1.000
_cell.angle_alpha   90.00
_cell.angle_beta   90.00
_cell.angle_gamma   90.00
#
_symmetry.space_group_name_H-M   'P 1'
#
loop_
_entity.id
_entity.type
_entity.pdbx_description
1 polymer ?
#
loop_
_entity_poly.entity_id
_entity_poly.type
_entity_poly.pdbx_seq_one_letter_code
_entity_poly.pdbx_strand_id
1 'polypeptide(L)'
;MWIELEKLNSATDNINRFEVELDESKCEFKRLLAESVVRIKAAAHKLGNSIDAAKPYYESRIYAAQLAKETQQSAANHEKAKSIHATAKEMVYLAEQGLGEKSTLDTACQEMLSHAASKVNQSQLEVTDTRNALKMCQLKLEVANNRVNKLQGQLKQALRASRYTSGSIDGAGSIHIYGIELYEFWELLFLGLYDYILYSFL
;
A
#
# COMPACT_ATOMS: atom_id res chain seq x y z
N MET A 1 -49.20 2.41 -22.91
CA MET A 1 -49.74 1.89 -21.64
C MET A 1 -49.28 0.46 -21.37
N TRP A 2 -49.53 -0.50 -22.28
CA TRP A 2 -49.12 -1.91 -22.09
C TRP A 2 -47.59 -2.13 -22.01
N ILE A 3 -46.81 -1.46 -22.86
CA ILE A 3 -45.34 -1.57 -22.87
C ILE A 3 -44.70 -1.12 -21.54
N GLU A 4 -45.26 -0.09 -20.91
CA GLU A 4 -44.74 0.41 -19.62
C GLU A 4 -45.15 -0.48 -18.44
N LEU A 5 -46.31 -1.15 -18.52
CA LEU A 5 -46.71 -2.19 -17.57
C LEU A 5 -45.80 -3.41 -17.66
N GLU A 6 -45.42 -3.82 -18.87
CA GLU A 6 -44.50 -4.95 -19.08
C GLU A 6 -43.10 -4.65 -18.52
N LYS A 7 -42.60 -3.43 -18.73
CA LYS A 7 -41.34 -2.96 -18.12
C LYS A 7 -41.42 -2.94 -16.60
N LEU A 8 -42.55 -2.51 -16.02
CA LEU A 8 -42.74 -2.48 -14.57
C LEU A 8 -42.79 -3.89 -13.96
N ASN A 9 -43.49 -4.82 -14.61
CA ASN A 9 -43.53 -6.22 -14.21
C ASN A 9 -42.12 -6.85 -14.29
N SER A 10 -41.41 -6.64 -15.40
CA SER A 10 -40.03 -7.11 -15.55
C SER A 10 -39.08 -6.50 -14.51
N ALA A 11 -39.21 -5.22 -14.19
CA ALA A 11 -38.44 -4.59 -13.12
C ALA A 11 -38.75 -5.20 -11.74
N THR A 12 -40.03 -5.49 -11.47
CA THR A 12 -40.48 -6.13 -10.22
C THR A 12 -39.91 -7.55 -10.09
N ASP A 13 -39.95 -8.34 -11.16
CA ASP A 13 -39.38 -9.70 -11.17
C ASP A 13 -37.86 -9.67 -10.97
N ASN A 14 -37.17 -8.70 -11.59
CA ASN A 14 -35.73 -8.51 -11.40
C ASN A 14 -35.39 -8.09 -9.97
N ILE A 15 -36.18 -7.20 -9.35
CA ILE A 15 -36.01 -6.81 -7.94
C ILE A 15 -36.13 -8.04 -7.05
N ASN A 16 -37.21 -8.81 -7.18
CA ASN A 16 -37.43 -10.01 -6.38
C ASN A 16 -36.29 -11.03 -6.57
N ARG A 17 -35.82 -11.21 -7.81
CA ARG A 17 -34.68 -12.10 -8.09
C ARG A 17 -33.40 -11.61 -7.42
N PHE A 18 -33.08 -10.33 -7.52
CA PHE A 18 -31.88 -9.77 -6.89
C PHE A 18 -31.96 -9.78 -5.36
N GLU A 19 -33.15 -9.62 -4.78
CA GLU A 19 -33.35 -9.78 -3.33
C GLU A 19 -33.00 -11.20 -2.87
N VAL A 20 -33.47 -12.21 -3.60
CA VAL A 20 -33.15 -13.62 -3.33
C VAL A 20 -31.65 -13.89 -3.50
N GLU A 21 -31.05 -13.49 -4.62
CA GLU A 21 -29.61 -13.69 -4.88
C GLU A 21 -28.74 -12.98 -3.82
N LEU A 22 -29.15 -11.80 -3.37
CA LEU A 22 -28.48 -11.05 -2.31
C LEU A 22 -28.56 -11.78 -0.97
N ASP A 23 -29.73 -12.31 -0.61
CA ASP A 23 -29.90 -13.02 0.66
C ASP A 23 -29.18 -14.38 0.65
N GLU A 24 -29.16 -15.09 -0.47
CA GLU A 24 -28.33 -16.28 -0.66
C GLU A 24 -26.84 -15.94 -0.50
N SER A 25 -26.36 -14.88 -1.16
CA SER A 25 -24.97 -14.42 -1.06
C SER A 25 -24.59 -14.01 0.37
N LYS A 26 -25.48 -13.32 1.08
CA LYS A 26 -25.27 -12.97 2.51
C LYS A 26 -25.21 -14.21 3.38
N CYS A 27 -26.10 -15.18 3.16
CA CYS A 27 -26.12 -16.44 3.92
C CYS A 27 -24.82 -17.21 3.70
N GLU A 28 -24.37 -17.31 2.45
CA GLU A 28 -23.13 -17.97 2.09
C GLU A 28 -21.91 -17.26 2.69
N PHE A 29 -21.86 -15.93 2.63
CA PHE A 29 -20.81 -15.15 3.28
C PHE A 29 -20.76 -15.40 4.80
N LYS A 30 -21.91 -15.38 5.49
CA LYS A 30 -21.98 -15.67 6.93
C LYS A 30 -21.50 -17.09 7.24
N ARG A 31 -21.88 -18.07 6.42
CA ARG A 31 -21.45 -19.47 6.56
C ARG A 31 -19.93 -19.59 6.41
N LEU A 32 -19.36 -19.03 5.34
CA LEU A 32 -17.92 -19.03 5.08
C LEU A 32 -17.14 -18.29 6.16
N LEU A 33 -17.67 -17.18 6.69
CA LEU A 33 -17.08 -16.44 7.78
C LEU A 33 -17.02 -17.29 9.06
N ALA A 34 -18.14 -17.92 9.45
CA ALA A 34 -18.20 -18.79 10.63
C ALA A 34 -17.23 -19.97 10.51
N GLU A 35 -17.20 -20.62 9.35
CA GLU A 35 -16.28 -21.73 9.05
C GLU A 35 -14.82 -21.28 9.14
N SER A 36 -14.50 -20.10 8.62
CA SER A 36 -13.16 -19.53 8.67
C SER A 36 -12.74 -19.16 10.10
N VAL A 37 -13.62 -18.58 10.91
CA VAL A 37 -13.34 -18.29 12.32
C VAL A 37 -13.00 -19.57 13.09
N VAL A 38 -13.75 -20.66 12.89
CA VAL A 38 -13.46 -21.95 13.54
C VAL A 38 -12.11 -22.49 13.11
N ARG A 39 -11.79 -22.48 11.81
CA ARG A 39 -10.49 -22.93 11.29
C ARG A 39 -9.34 -22.10 11.85
N ILE A 40 -9.50 -20.78 11.93
CA ILE A 40 -8.48 -19.86 12.46
C ILE A 40 -8.23 -20.15 13.94
N LYS A 41 -9.28 -20.34 14.74
CA LYS A 41 -9.15 -20.70 16.16
C LYS A 41 -8.40 -22.04 16.34
N ALA A 42 -8.75 -23.05 15.55
CA ALA A 42 -8.07 -24.34 15.58
C ALA A 42 -6.58 -24.24 15.20
N ALA A 43 -6.27 -23.48 14.15
CA ALA A 43 -4.90 -23.22 13.72
C ALA A 43 -4.10 -22.46 14.79
N ALA A 44 -4.67 -21.41 15.38
CA ALA A 44 -4.06 -20.63 16.45
C ALA A 44 -3.75 -21.52 17.68
N HIS A 45 -4.70 -22.38 18.08
CA HIS A 45 -4.49 -23.34 19.17
C HIS A 45 -3.35 -24.33 18.86
N LYS A 46 -3.27 -24.84 17.62
CA LYS A 46 -2.20 -25.77 17.20
C LYS A 46 -0.82 -25.12 17.19
N LEU A 47 -0.74 -23.84 16.79
CA LEU A 47 0.52 -23.10 16.68
C LEU A 47 1.00 -22.57 18.05
N GLY A 48 0.09 -22.24 18.96
CA GLY A 48 0.39 -21.83 20.33
C GLY A 48 1.49 -20.76 20.41
N ASN A 49 2.45 -20.97 21.32
CA ASN A 49 3.53 -20.03 21.63
C ASN A 49 4.48 -19.73 20.45
N SER A 50 4.44 -20.53 19.38
CA SER A 50 5.27 -20.26 18.20
C SER A 50 4.87 -18.97 17.46
N ILE A 51 3.59 -18.56 17.59
CA ILE A 51 3.09 -17.28 17.06
C ILE A 51 3.74 -16.11 17.81
N ASP A 52 3.69 -16.14 19.14
CA ASP A 52 4.29 -15.09 19.98
C ASP A 52 5.81 -15.02 19.83
N ALA A 53 6.47 -16.18 19.66
CA ALA A 53 7.90 -16.22 19.42
C ALA A 53 8.29 -15.65 18.04
N ALA A 54 7.42 -15.72 17.04
CA ALA A 54 7.66 -15.21 15.69
C ALA A 54 7.21 -13.75 15.50
N LYS A 55 6.34 -13.23 16.37
CA LYS A 55 5.75 -11.89 16.33
C LYS A 55 6.76 -10.75 16.07
N PRO A 56 7.90 -10.65 16.79
CA PRO A 56 8.85 -9.56 16.58
C PRO A 56 9.41 -9.49 15.15
N TYR A 57 9.57 -10.64 14.49
CA TYR A 57 10.02 -10.69 13.09
C TYR A 57 8.97 -10.13 12.13
N TYR A 58 7.71 -10.53 12.29
CA TYR A 58 6.63 -10.07 11.42
C TYR A 58 6.34 -8.58 11.61
N GLU A 59 6.32 -8.09 12.85
CA GLU A 59 6.22 -6.65 13.14
C GLU A 59 7.33 -5.85 12.46
N SER A 60 8.59 -6.35 12.55
CA SER A 60 9.73 -5.68 11.92
C SER A 60 9.66 -5.71 10.40
N ARG A 61 9.08 -6.76 9.80
CA ARG A 61 8.84 -6.86 8.35
C ARG A 61 7.77 -5.90 7.87
N ILE A 62 6.65 -5.79 8.59
CA ILE A 62 5.59 -4.83 8.28
C ILE A 62 6.16 -3.42 8.33
N TYR A 63 6.93 -3.11 9.38
CA TYR A 63 7.59 -1.81 9.51
C TYR A 63 8.58 -1.51 8.37
N ALA A 64 9.39 -2.49 7.96
CA ALA A 64 10.29 -2.34 6.82
C ALA A 64 9.54 -2.11 5.49
N ALA A 65 8.41 -2.80 5.29
CA ALA A 65 7.56 -2.61 4.11
C ALA A 65 6.94 -1.20 4.06
N GLN A 66 6.48 -0.69 5.20
CA GLN A 66 5.98 0.68 5.32
C GLN A 66 7.07 1.71 4.97
N LEU A 67 8.28 1.54 5.52
CA LEU A 67 9.42 2.40 5.19
C LEU A 67 9.85 2.30 3.72
N ALA A 68 9.70 1.13 3.08
CA ALA A 68 9.98 0.96 1.67
C ALA A 68 9.02 1.80 0.82
N LYS A 69 7.72 1.80 1.16
CA LYS A 69 6.70 2.64 0.50
C LYS A 69 7.00 4.13 0.69
N GLU A 70 7.35 4.55 1.90
CA GLU A 70 7.75 5.94 2.18
C GLU A 70 9.01 6.35 1.41
N THR A 71 10.00 5.46 1.31
CA THR A 71 11.23 5.69 0.54
C THR A 71 10.93 5.81 -0.94
N GLN A 72 10.04 4.97 -1.49
CA GLN A 72 9.60 5.08 -2.88
C GLN A 72 8.90 6.41 -3.16
N GLN A 73 8.01 6.85 -2.25
CA GLN A 73 7.35 8.15 -2.38
C GLN A 73 8.36 9.30 -2.32
N SER A 74 9.34 9.24 -1.41
CA SER A 74 10.41 10.24 -1.32
C SER A 74 11.28 10.26 -2.58
N ALA A 75 11.55 9.10 -3.17
CA ALA A 75 12.27 8.99 -4.44
C ALA A 75 11.47 9.62 -5.60
N ALA A 76 10.17 9.34 -5.69
CA ALA A 76 9.30 9.97 -6.68
C ALA A 76 9.27 11.51 -6.54
N ASN A 77 9.23 12.02 -5.31
CA ASN A 77 9.29 13.45 -5.03
C ASN A 77 10.64 14.06 -5.46
N HIS A 78 11.76 13.36 -5.22
CA HIS A 78 13.07 13.79 -5.66
C HIS A 78 13.21 13.81 -7.19
N GLU A 79 12.72 12.77 -7.88
CA GLU A 79 12.66 12.75 -9.36
C GLU A 79 11.83 13.92 -9.90
N LYS A 80 10.67 14.19 -9.30
CA LYS A 80 9.83 15.35 -9.64
C LYS A 80 10.59 16.67 -9.47
N ALA A 81 11.28 16.87 -8.35
CA ALA A 81 12.08 18.08 -8.11
C ALA A 81 13.20 18.24 -9.16
N LYS A 82 13.89 17.14 -9.52
CA LYS A 82 14.89 17.15 -10.59
C LYS A 82 14.29 17.53 -11.94
N SER A 83 13.11 17.00 -12.26
CA SER A 83 12.40 17.34 -13.51
C SER A 83 12.03 18.82 -13.54
N ILE A 84 11.50 19.37 -12.45
CA ILE A 84 11.16 20.81 -12.35
C ILE A 84 12.41 21.67 -12.52
N HIS A 85 13.52 21.27 -11.89
CA HIS A 85 14.79 21.98 -12.02
C HIS A 85 15.35 21.94 -13.45
N ALA A 86 15.23 20.80 -14.15
CA ALA A 86 15.58 20.70 -15.57
C ALA A 86 14.74 21.65 -16.44
N THR A 87 13.42 21.67 -16.23
CA THR A 87 12.53 22.62 -16.92
C THR A 87 12.88 24.08 -16.61
N ALA A 88 13.24 24.40 -15.36
CA ALA A 88 13.66 25.75 -14.99
C ALA A 88 14.96 26.18 -15.71
N LYS A 89 15.92 25.27 -15.86
CA LYS A 89 17.15 25.51 -16.64
C LYS A 89 16.85 25.72 -18.12
N GLU A 90 15.93 24.95 -18.69
CA GLU A 90 15.49 25.13 -20.08
C GLU A 90 14.82 26.49 -20.29
N MET A 91 14.01 26.96 -19.32
CA MET A 91 13.42 28.31 -19.37
C MET A 91 14.49 29.41 -19.38
N VAL A 92 15.57 29.27 -18.60
CA VAL A 92 16.70 30.22 -18.63
C VAL A 92 17.39 30.19 -20.00
N TYR A 93 17.69 29.00 -20.50
CA TYR A 93 18.36 28.83 -21.80
C TYR A 93 17.58 29.47 -22.95
N LEU A 94 16.26 29.26 -23.00
CA LEU A 94 15.39 29.87 -24.01
C LEU A 94 15.31 31.40 -23.87
N ALA A 95 15.27 31.92 -22.63
CA ALA A 95 15.29 33.36 -22.39
C ALA A 95 16.61 34.01 -22.82
N GLU A 96 17.74 33.34 -22.60
CA GLU A 96 19.08 33.79 -23.03
C GLU A 96 19.20 33.82 -24.56
N GLN A 97 18.66 32.81 -25.27
CA GLN A 97 18.65 32.80 -26.74
C GLN A 97 17.80 33.93 -27.33
N GLY A 98 16.59 34.15 -26.81
CA GLY A 98 15.71 35.21 -27.29
C GLY A 98 16.28 36.63 -27.11
N LEU A 99 17.20 36.80 -26.15
CA LEU A 99 17.95 38.04 -25.93
C LEU A 99 19.09 38.25 -26.92
N GLY A 100 19.79 37.18 -27.31
CA GLY A 100 20.84 37.27 -28.34
C GLY A 100 20.31 37.73 -29.70
N GLU A 101 19.03 37.47 -29.99
CA GLU A 101 18.36 37.84 -31.24
C GLU A 101 17.76 39.27 -31.21
N LYS A 102 17.45 39.81 -30.03
CA LYS A 102 16.95 41.19 -29.86
C LYS A 102 18.07 42.11 -29.37
N SER A 103 18.55 42.99 -30.24
CA SER A 103 19.62 43.98 -29.95
C SER A 103 19.27 45.03 -28.87
N THR A 104 18.06 45.00 -28.30
CA THR A 104 17.59 45.92 -27.25
C THR A 104 17.07 45.16 -26.03
N LEU A 105 17.75 45.29 -24.90
CA LEU A 105 17.30 44.83 -23.59
C LEU A 105 16.15 45.72 -23.10
N ASP A 106 14.91 45.34 -23.41
CA ASP A 106 13.72 45.96 -22.84
C ASP A 106 13.48 45.45 -21.41
N THR A 107 12.81 46.25 -20.58
CA THR A 107 12.57 46.00 -19.13
C THR A 107 11.89 44.65 -18.90
N ALA A 108 10.93 44.27 -19.76
CA ALA A 108 10.23 42.99 -19.69
C ALA A 108 11.16 41.78 -19.88
N CYS A 109 12.25 41.93 -20.62
CA CYS A 109 13.21 40.86 -20.87
C CYS A 109 14.16 40.65 -19.69
N GLN A 110 14.55 41.75 -19.03
CA GLN A 110 15.35 41.72 -17.80
C GLN A 110 14.56 41.10 -16.64
N GLU A 111 13.27 41.41 -16.52
CA GLU A 111 12.38 40.79 -15.54
C GLU A 111 12.21 39.28 -15.79
N MET A 112 12.08 38.86 -17.06
CA MET A 112 11.96 37.45 -17.44
C MET A 112 13.20 36.64 -17.05
N LEU A 113 14.40 37.16 -17.31
CA LEU A 113 15.65 36.51 -16.87
C LEU A 113 15.77 36.46 -15.35
N SER A 114 15.45 37.56 -14.66
CA SER A 114 15.50 37.61 -13.20
C SER A 114 14.58 36.56 -12.58
N HIS A 115 13.36 36.44 -13.09
CA HIS A 115 12.40 35.43 -12.67
C HIS A 115 12.88 34.00 -12.98
N ALA A 116 13.41 33.76 -14.19
CA ALA A 116 13.94 32.46 -14.59
C ALA A 116 15.14 32.03 -13.72
N ALA A 117 16.08 32.95 -13.45
CA ALA A 117 17.24 32.72 -12.59
C ALA A 117 16.83 32.44 -11.14
N SER A 118 15.88 33.22 -10.60
CA SER A 118 15.30 32.98 -9.26
C SER A 118 14.68 31.59 -9.16
N LYS A 119 13.93 31.16 -10.18
CA LYS A 119 13.30 29.83 -10.26
C LYS A 119 14.33 28.69 -10.34
N VAL A 120 15.45 28.88 -11.02
CA VAL A 120 16.55 27.89 -11.03
C VAL A 120 17.16 27.74 -9.63
N ASN A 121 17.39 28.84 -8.92
CA ASN A 121 17.91 28.79 -7.56
C ASN A 121 16.94 28.10 -6.59
N GLN A 122 15.65 28.45 -6.65
CA GLN A 122 14.61 27.83 -5.81
C GLN A 122 14.49 26.32 -6.09
N SER A 123 14.40 25.93 -7.37
CA SER A 123 14.30 24.51 -7.73
C SER A 123 15.55 23.71 -7.36
N GLN A 124 16.74 24.33 -7.39
CA GLN A 124 17.98 23.68 -6.94
C GLN A 124 17.98 23.43 -5.42
N LEU A 125 17.42 24.36 -4.64
CA LEU A 125 17.23 24.17 -3.20
C LEU A 125 16.26 23.01 -2.94
N GLU A 126 15.12 22.98 -3.62
CA GLU A 126 14.14 21.88 -3.51
C GLU A 126 14.73 20.50 -3.89
N VAL A 127 15.58 20.44 -4.92
CA VAL A 127 16.32 19.21 -5.28
C VAL A 127 17.24 18.77 -4.13
N THR A 128 17.89 19.72 -3.47
CA THR A 128 18.79 19.44 -2.34
C THR A 128 18.03 18.92 -1.13
N ASP A 129 16.89 19.55 -0.79
CA ASP A 129 16.05 19.15 0.33
C ASP A 129 15.41 17.78 0.12
N THR A 130 14.84 17.55 -1.07
CA THR A 130 14.26 16.24 -1.43
C THR A 130 15.31 15.13 -1.46
N ARG A 131 16.54 15.43 -1.89
CA ARG A 131 17.66 14.47 -1.83
C ARG A 131 18.02 14.11 -0.39
N ASN A 132 18.08 15.10 0.49
CA ASN A 132 18.39 14.86 1.91
C ASN A 132 17.29 14.03 2.57
N ALA A 133 16.02 14.35 2.30
CA ALA A 133 14.87 13.58 2.77
C ALA A 133 14.91 12.12 2.27
N LEU A 134 15.18 11.91 0.98
CA LEU A 134 15.32 10.57 0.39
C LEU A 134 16.43 9.78 1.09
N LYS A 135 17.59 10.41 1.32
CA LYS A 135 18.71 9.76 2.00
C LYS A 135 18.36 9.35 3.43
N MET A 136 17.60 10.16 4.16
CA MET A 136 17.11 9.81 5.50
C MET A 136 16.15 8.63 5.46
N CYS A 137 15.21 8.58 4.51
CA CYS A 137 14.32 7.43 4.33
C CYS A 137 15.09 6.14 4.00
N GLN A 138 16.07 6.22 3.10
CA GLN A 138 16.92 5.08 2.74
C GLN A 138 17.68 4.50 3.94
N LEU A 139 18.26 5.36 4.79
CA LEU A 139 18.95 4.92 5.99
C LEU A 139 18.00 4.25 6.99
N LYS A 140 16.80 4.79 7.19
CA LYS A 140 15.78 4.16 8.05
C LYS A 140 15.40 2.78 7.53
N LEU A 141 15.17 2.66 6.22
CA LEU A 141 14.85 1.40 5.57
C LEU A 141 15.98 0.37 5.71
N GLU A 142 17.24 0.79 5.55
CA GLU A 142 18.41 -0.06 5.75
C GLU A 142 18.46 -0.63 7.18
N VAL A 143 18.27 0.22 8.19
CA VAL A 143 18.23 -0.21 9.60
C VAL A 143 17.08 -1.19 9.85
N ALA A 144 15.90 -0.94 9.31
CA ALA A 144 14.75 -1.84 9.44
C ALA A 144 15.00 -3.19 8.76
N ASN A 145 15.58 -3.21 7.56
CA ASN A 145 15.95 -4.43 6.85
C ASN A 145 17.02 -5.23 7.60
N ASN A 146 18.02 -4.57 8.18
CA ASN A 146 19.03 -5.22 9.03
C ASN A 146 18.39 -5.87 10.26
N ARG A 147 17.41 -5.21 10.88
CA ARG A 147 16.63 -5.78 11.98
C ARG A 147 15.85 -7.03 11.53
N VAL A 148 15.18 -6.97 10.38
CA VAL A 148 14.47 -8.12 9.79
C VAL A 148 15.42 -9.29 9.59
N ASN A 149 16.57 -9.06 8.95
CA ASN A 149 17.57 -10.10 8.68
C ASN A 149 18.11 -10.73 9.98
N LYS A 150 18.38 -9.89 10.99
CA LYS A 150 18.82 -10.35 12.31
C LYS A 150 17.77 -11.26 12.96
N LEU A 151 16.51 -10.82 13.00
CA LEU A 151 15.41 -11.58 13.58
C LEU A 151 15.11 -12.87 12.79
N GLN A 152 15.23 -12.83 11.47
CA GLN A 152 15.12 -14.02 10.62
C GLN A 152 16.18 -15.06 10.97
N GLY A 153 17.40 -14.62 11.25
CA GLY A 153 18.50 -15.46 11.68
C GLY A 153 18.28 -16.07 13.06
N GLN A 154 17.82 -15.26 14.02
CA GLN A 154 17.60 -15.66 15.42
C GLN A 154 16.37 -16.56 15.61
N LEU A 155 15.30 -16.32 14.85
CA LEU A 155 14.00 -16.95 15.06
C LEU A 155 13.70 -18.08 14.05
N LYS A 156 14.70 -18.65 13.36
CA LYS A 156 14.51 -19.66 12.30
C LYS A 156 13.56 -20.80 12.70
N GLN A 157 13.68 -21.32 13.92
CA GLN A 157 12.85 -22.42 14.41
C GLN A 157 11.42 -21.96 14.73
N ALA A 158 11.26 -20.81 15.40
CA ALA A 158 9.96 -20.21 15.66
C ALA A 158 9.23 -19.90 14.35
N LEU A 159 9.92 -19.35 13.34
CA LEU A 159 9.38 -19.08 12.01
C LEU A 159 9.03 -20.34 11.22
N ARG A 160 9.66 -21.48 11.50
CA ARG A 160 9.27 -22.79 10.94
C ARG A 160 8.02 -23.32 11.63
N ALA A 161 7.97 -23.23 12.96
CA ALA A 161 6.85 -23.71 13.77
C ALA A 161 5.59 -22.84 13.60
N SER A 162 5.74 -21.53 13.39
CA SER A 162 4.63 -20.59 13.19
C SER A 162 3.99 -20.69 11.80
N ARG A 163 4.62 -21.39 10.86
CA ARG A 163 4.06 -21.64 9.53
C ARG A 163 3.03 -22.75 9.62
N TYR A 164 1.77 -22.40 9.36
CA TYR A 164 0.72 -23.40 9.21
C TYR A 164 0.90 -24.16 7.89
N THR A 165 1.50 -25.34 7.94
CA THR A 165 1.50 -26.28 6.80
C THR A 165 0.25 -27.16 6.91
N SER A 166 -0.64 -27.06 5.93
CA SER A 166 -1.85 -27.89 5.81
C SER A 166 -1.51 -29.34 5.40
N GLY A 167 -0.64 -29.99 6.17
CA GLY A 167 -0.46 -31.44 6.11
C GLY A 167 -1.46 -32.08 7.08
N SER A 168 -2.29 -32.98 6.57
CA SER A 168 -3.19 -33.87 7.34
C SER A 168 -4.59 -33.36 7.68
N ILE A 169 -5.29 -32.71 6.74
CA ILE A 169 -6.76 -32.79 6.74
C ILE A 169 -7.19 -33.32 5.39
N ASP A 170 -7.59 -34.58 5.40
CA ASP A 170 -8.05 -35.33 4.23
C ASP A 170 -9.25 -34.65 3.58
N GLY A 171 -9.24 -34.62 2.25
CA GLY A 171 -10.46 -34.72 1.45
C GLY A 171 -11.52 -33.63 1.60
N ALA A 172 -11.15 -32.35 1.52
CA ALA A 172 -12.06 -31.32 1.01
C ALA A 172 -11.22 -30.15 0.51
N GLY A 173 -11.54 -29.69 -0.71
CA GLY A 173 -10.76 -28.77 -1.54
C GLY A 173 -9.83 -27.82 -0.81
N SER A 174 -8.57 -27.78 -1.27
CA SER A 174 -7.68 -26.65 -1.07
C SER A 174 -8.44 -25.35 -1.35
N ILE A 175 -8.89 -24.67 -0.30
CA ILE A 175 -9.28 -23.28 -0.43
C ILE A 175 -7.94 -22.55 -0.57
N HIS A 176 -7.51 -22.38 -1.82
CA HIS A 176 -6.72 -21.23 -2.20
C HIS A 176 -7.49 -20.02 -1.66
N ILE A 177 -7.12 -19.55 -0.46
CA ILE A 177 -7.52 -18.22 -0.02
C ILE A 177 -6.83 -17.30 -1.02
N TYR A 178 -7.63 -16.86 -1.99
CA TYR A 178 -7.26 -16.02 -3.11
C TYR A 178 -6.26 -14.96 -2.67
N GLY A 179 -5.04 -15.03 -3.20
CA GLY A 179 -4.18 -13.87 -3.45
C GLY A 179 -3.75 -13.01 -2.27
N ILE A 180 -4.15 -13.33 -1.04
CA ILE A 180 -3.62 -12.70 0.15
C ILE A 180 -2.31 -13.41 0.43
N GLU A 181 -1.21 -12.89 -0.14
CA GLU A 181 0.10 -13.19 0.40
C GLU A 181 0.00 -13.07 1.93
N LEU A 182 0.64 -13.98 2.67
CA LEU A 182 0.57 -14.07 4.14
C LEU A 182 0.79 -12.73 4.90
N TYR A 183 1.13 -11.61 4.24
CA TYR A 183 1.18 -10.28 4.84
C TYR A 183 -0.19 -9.74 5.28
N GLU A 184 -1.27 -9.80 4.48
CA GLU A 184 -2.55 -9.19 4.93
C GLU A 184 -3.24 -10.05 6.00
N PHE A 185 -3.01 -11.36 6.00
CA PHE A 185 -3.54 -12.24 7.05
C PHE A 185 -2.94 -11.91 8.43
N TRP A 186 -1.67 -11.48 8.46
CA TRP A 186 -1.04 -11.00 9.69
C TRP A 186 -1.44 -9.57 10.04
N GLU A 187 -1.66 -8.67 9.07
CA GLU A 187 -2.25 -7.34 9.35
C GLU A 187 -3.66 -7.44 9.95
N LEU A 188 -4.51 -8.34 9.44
CA LEU A 188 -5.85 -8.59 9.97
C LEU A 188 -5.83 -9.19 11.39
N LEU A 189 -4.82 -10.01 11.71
CA LEU A 189 -4.62 -10.55 13.06
C LEU A 189 -4.05 -9.51 14.04
N PHE A 190 -3.27 -8.52 13.57
CA PHE A 190 -2.55 -7.55 14.42
C PHE A 190 -3.21 -6.17 14.55
N LEU A 191 -3.96 -5.70 13.56
CA LEU A 191 -4.62 -4.37 13.57
C LEU A 191 -5.88 -4.33 14.47
N GLY A 192 -5.96 -5.16 15.51
CA GLY A 192 -7.02 -5.09 16.52
C GLY A 192 -8.38 -5.67 16.08
N LEU A 193 -8.48 -6.30 14.89
CA LEU A 193 -9.66 -7.09 14.54
C LEU A 193 -9.78 -8.37 15.35
N TYR A 194 -8.70 -8.85 15.99
CA TYR A 194 -8.80 -9.91 17.00
C TYR A 194 -9.72 -9.48 18.16
N ASP A 195 -9.55 -8.25 18.66
CA ASP A 195 -10.45 -7.71 19.69
C ASP A 195 -11.83 -7.34 19.10
N TYR A 196 -11.91 -6.78 17.89
CA TYR A 196 -13.20 -6.39 17.31
C TYR A 196 -14.11 -7.59 16.96
N ILE A 197 -13.54 -8.72 16.55
CA ILE A 197 -14.28 -9.97 16.27
C ILE A 197 -14.60 -10.72 17.58
N LEU A 198 -13.76 -10.60 18.62
CA LEU A 198 -14.02 -11.23 19.92
C LEU A 198 -15.03 -10.43 20.78
N TYR A 199 -15.03 -9.09 20.70
CA TYR A 199 -15.93 -8.21 21.47
C TYR A 199 -17.28 -7.92 20.81
N SER A 200 -17.43 -8.07 19.48
CA SER A 200 -18.72 -7.77 18.82
C SER A 200 -19.74 -8.90 18.85
N PHE A 201 -19.45 -10.03 19.51
CA PHE A 201 -20.33 -11.21 19.57
C PHE A 201 -20.40 -11.89 20.96
N LEU A 202 -20.06 -11.15 22.01
CA LEU A 202 -20.44 -11.43 23.40
C LEU A 202 -21.54 -10.44 23.80
#